data_AF-A0A2U8X1F0-F1
#
_entry.id   AF-A0A2U8X1F0-F1
#
_cell.length_a   1.000
_cell.length_b   1.000
_cell.length_c   1.000
_cell.angle_alpha   90.00
_cell.angle_beta   90.00
_cell.angle_gamma   90.00
#
_symmetry.space_group_name_H-M   'P 1'
#
loop_
_entity.id
_entity.type
_entity.pdbx_description
1 polymer ?
#
loop_
_entity_poly.entity_id
_entity_poly.type
_entity_poly.pdbx_seq_one_letter_code
_entity_poly.pdbx_strand_id
1 'polypeptide(L)'
;MSITYPEAWIPDPDGRSRVGQVYRGEESIGRVRRWQDEDAGLIREWFTAERKKGAFYEPIAGTHATFEEALERIVMYSVAH
;
A
#
# COMPACT_ATOMS: atom_id res chain seq x y z
N MET A 1 7.52 0.96 18.10
CA MET A 1 7.83 1.79 16.91
C MET A 1 6.50 2.15 16.26
N SER A 2 6.21 3.44 16.13
CA SER A 2 4.94 3.91 15.55
C SER A 2 4.99 3.83 14.03
N ILE A 3 3.91 3.33 13.42
CA ILE A 3 3.70 3.34 11.98
C ILE A 3 2.91 4.60 11.64
N THR A 4 3.36 5.34 10.64
CA THR A 4 2.70 6.55 10.16
C THR A 4 2.45 6.45 8.67
N TYR A 5 1.37 7.07 8.22
CA TYR A 5 1.00 7.16 6.81
C TYR A 5 0.32 8.51 6.58
N PRO A 6 0.61 9.21 5.47
CA PRO A 6 -0.11 10.42 5.12
C PRO A 6 -1.59 10.08 4.88
N GLU A 7 -2.49 10.97 5.29
CA GLU A 7 -3.90 10.86 4.93
C GLU A 7 -4.11 11.07 3.41
N ALA A 8 -3.19 11.77 2.76
CA ALA A 8 -3.23 12.05 1.33
C ALA A 8 -2.83 10.81 0.51
N TRP A 9 -3.77 10.34 -0.31
CA TRP A 9 -3.56 9.31 -1.32
C TRP A 9 -3.18 9.94 -2.65
N ILE A 10 -2.01 9.60 -3.18
CA ILE A 10 -1.47 10.18 -4.42
C ILE A 10 -1.92 9.31 -5.61
N PRO A 11 -2.58 9.85 -6.65
CA PRO A 11 -2.93 9.07 -7.83
C PRO A 11 -1.67 8.54 -8.53
N ASP A 12 -1.64 7.25 -8.86
CA ASP A 12 -0.56 6.65 -9.65
C ASP A 12 -0.78 6.94 -11.14
N PRO A 13 0.29 6.97 -11.98
CA PRO A 13 0.18 7.24 -13.41
C PRO A 13 -0.74 6.27 -14.17
N ASP A 14 -0.98 5.08 -13.60
CA ASP A 14 -1.91 4.08 -14.15
C ASP A 14 -3.38 4.57 -14.17
N GLY A 15 -3.71 5.66 -13.46
CA GLY A 15 -5.04 6.26 -13.41
C GLY A 15 -6.11 5.45 -12.67
N ARG A 16 -5.80 4.20 -12.28
CA ARG A 16 -6.70 3.24 -11.61
C ARG A 16 -6.34 2.96 -10.16
N SER A 17 -5.18 3.45 -9.72
CA SER A 17 -4.70 3.24 -8.37
C SER A 17 -4.27 4.54 -7.71
N ARG A 18 -4.35 4.55 -6.38
CA ARG A 18 -3.82 5.61 -5.54
C ARG A 18 -2.85 5.01 -4.53
N VAL A 19 -1.78 5.72 -4.25
CA VAL A 19 -0.67 5.27 -3.41
C VAL A 19 -0.70 6.01 -2.08
N GLY A 20 -0.66 5.24 -0.99
CA GLY A 20 -0.44 5.72 0.37
C GLY A 20 0.93 5.24 0.85
N GLN A 21 1.83 6.17 1.18
CA GLN A 21 3.16 5.82 1.66
C GLN A 21 3.10 5.41 3.13
N VAL A 22 3.86 4.37 3.51
CA VAL A 22 3.95 3.87 4.88
C VAL A 22 5.35 4.09 5.43
N TYR A 23 5.40 4.64 6.63
CA TYR A 23 6.63 4.98 7.34
C TYR A 23 6.66 4.31 8.71
N ARG A 24 7.88 4.04 9.18
CA ARG A 24 8.19 3.67 10.56
C ARG A 24 9.16 4.71 11.09
N GLY A 25 8.66 5.62 11.93
CA GLY A 25 9.39 6.83 12.26
C GLY A 25 9.58 7.69 11.00
N GLU A 26 10.83 7.99 10.66
CA GLU A 26 11.18 8.80 9.47
C GLU A 26 11.52 7.93 8.25
N GLU A 27 11.66 6.62 8.43
CA GLU A 27 12.00 5.69 7.36
C GLU A 27 10.76 5.20 6.62
N SER A 28 10.75 5.34 5.30
CA SER A 28 9.75 4.69 4.45
C SER A 28 10.01 3.19 4.38
N ILE A 29 9.04 2.39 4.84
CA ILE A 29 9.14 0.93 4.88
C ILE A 29 8.38 0.24 3.73
N GLY A 30 7.48 0.98 3.08
CA GLY A 30 6.65 0.47 2.01
C GLY A 30 5.55 1.44 1.61
N ARG A 31 4.63 0.98 0.76
CA ARG A 31 3.46 1.74 0.32
C ARG A 31 2.29 0.80 0.06
N VAL A 32 1.08 1.29 0.30
CA VAL A 32 -0.16 0.59 -0.07
C VAL A 32 -0.69 1.22 -1.34
N ARG A 33 -1.09 0.39 -2.31
CA ARG A 33 -1.90 0.84 -3.45
C ARG A 33 -3.36 0.50 -3.19
N ARG A 34 -4.23 1.49 -3.31
CA ARG A 34 -5.69 1.35 -3.37
C ARG A 34 -6.08 1.28 -4.83
N TRP A 35 -6.70 0.19 -5.23
CA TRP A 35 -7.25 -0.03 -6.56
C TRP A 35 -8.75 0.18 -6.52
N GLN A 36 -9.27 0.80 -7.57
CA GLN A 36 -10.70 0.96 -7.77
C GLN A 36 -11.04 0.63 -9.22
N ASP A 37 -12.06 -0.20 -9.39
CA ASP A 37 -12.59 -0.58 -10.68
C ASP A 37 -14.12 -0.53 -10.61
N GLU A 38 -14.75 -0.08 -11.69
CA GLU A 38 -16.21 -0.04 -11.79
C GLU A 38 -16.64 -1.14 -12.77
N ASP A 39 -17.34 -2.14 -12.25
CA ASP A 39 -17.85 -3.28 -13.03
C ASP A 39 -19.37 -3.30 -12.92
N ALA A 40 -20.06 -3.05 -14.03
CA ALA A 40 -21.53 -3.01 -14.11
C ALA A 40 -22.21 -2.12 -13.06
N GLY A 41 -21.60 -0.98 -12.71
CA GLY A 41 -22.12 -0.04 -11.71
C GLY A 41 -21.82 -0.42 -10.25
N LEU A 42 -21.05 -1.49 -10.03
CA LEU A 42 -20.49 -1.83 -8.73
C LEU A 42 -19.04 -1.38 -8.66
N ILE A 43 -18.74 -0.52 -7.70
CA ILE A 43 -17.37 -0.10 -7.40
C ILE A 43 -16.71 -1.23 -6.61
N ARG A 44 -15.73 -1.88 -7.22
CA ARG A 44 -14.84 -2.83 -6.57
C ARG A 44 -13.60 -2.10 -6.09
N GLU A 45 -13.28 -2.30 -4.83
CA GLU A 45 -12.09 -1.73 -4.19
C GLU A 45 -11.26 -2.86 -3.59
N TRP A 46 -9.95 -2.80 -3.81
CA TRP A 46 -9.00 -3.70 -3.16
C TRP A 46 -7.65 -3.01 -2.98
N PHE A 47 -6.82 -3.58 -2.11
CA PHE A 47 -5.54 -3.02 -1.74
C PHE A 47 -4.41 -4.00 -2.03
N THR A 48 -3.27 -3.49 -2.47
CA THR A 48 -2.04 -4.28 -2.60
C THR A 48 -0.93 -3.62 -1.81
N ALA A 49 -0.14 -4.43 -1.13
CA ALA A 49 0.97 -3.97 -0.32
C ALA A 49 2.28 -4.06 -1.10
N GLU A 50 3.14 -3.05 -0.97
CA GLU A 50 4.50 -3.07 -1.53
C GLU A 50 5.49 -2.74 -0.43
N ARG A 51 6.55 -3.54 -0.28
CA ARG A 51 7.67 -3.25 0.62
C ARG A 51 8.73 -2.44 -0.10
N LYS A 52 9.40 -1.56 0.64
CA LYS A 52 10.59 -0.88 0.12
C LYS A 52 11.80 -1.82 0.21
N LYS A 53 12.56 -1.95 -0.88
CA LYS A 53 13.83 -2.68 -0.95
C LYS A 53 14.86 -1.84 -1.68
N GLY A 54 15.73 -1.19 -0.91
CA GLY A 54 16.65 -0.19 -1.43
C GLY A 54 15.89 0.99 -2.04
N ALA A 55 16.12 1.24 -3.33
CA ALA A 55 15.46 2.31 -4.09
C ALA A 55 14.11 1.90 -4.72
N PHE A 56 13.75 0.61 -4.66
CA PHE A 56 12.58 0.07 -5.36
C PHE A 56 11.48 -0.36 -4.39
N TYR A 57 10.26 -0.47 -4.92
CA TYR A 57 9.13 -1.07 -4.23
C TYR A 57 8.83 -2.43 -4.85
N GLU A 58 8.85 -3.48 -4.04
CA GLU A 58 8.48 -4.83 -4.45
C GLU A 58 7.07 -5.15 -3.94
N PRO A 59 6.16 -5.66 -4.79
CA PRO A 59 4.85 -6.12 -4.34
C PRO A 59 4.99 -7.27 -3.36
N ILE A 60 4.24 -7.20 -2.27
CA ILE A 60 4.00 -8.31 -1.37
C ILE A 60 2.80 -9.07 -1.93
N ALA A 61 2.95 -10.38 -2.13
CA ALA A 61 1.92 -11.20 -2.75
C ALA A 61 0.59 -11.11 -1.96
N GLY A 62 -0.49 -10.79 -2.68
CA GLY A 62 -1.84 -10.73 -2.15
C GLY A 62 -2.64 -9.53 -2.65
N THR A 63 -3.96 -9.70 -2.67
CA THR A 63 -4.93 -8.61 -2.75
C THR A 63 -5.74 -8.61 -1.46
N HIS A 64 -5.93 -7.44 -0.89
CA HIS A 64 -6.53 -7.25 0.43
C HIS A 64 -7.84 -6.50 0.29
N ALA A 65 -8.84 -6.84 1.11
CA ALA A 65 -10.12 -6.16 1.08
C ALA A 65 -10.04 -4.79 1.77
N THR A 66 -9.10 -4.63 2.71
CA THR A 66 -8.95 -3.41 3.49
C THR A 66 -7.52 -2.86 3.47
N PHE A 67 -7.40 -1.56 3.77
CA PHE A 67 -6.12 -0.89 3.98
C PHE A 67 -5.33 -1.51 5.14
N GLU A 68 -6.00 -1.85 6.24
CA GLU A 68 -5.37 -2.39 7.46
C GLU A 68 -4.70 -3.74 7.19
N GLU A 69 -5.35 -4.62 6.43
CA GLU A 69 -4.75 -5.90 6.02
C GLU A 69 -3.50 -5.70 5.16
N ALA A 70 -3.53 -4.75 4.20
CA ALA A 70 -2.37 -4.43 3.38
C ALA A 70 -1.25 -3.78 4.22
N LEU A 71 -1.59 -2.93 5.18
CA LEU A 71 -0.65 -2.30 6.09
C LEU A 71 0.06 -3.33 6.97
N GLU A 72 -0.68 -4.28 7.53
CA GLU A 72 -0.12 -5.38 8.33
C GLU A 72 0.93 -6.17 7.54
N ARG A 73 0.68 -6.42 6.25
CA ARG A 73 1.68 -7.06 5.37
C ARG A 73 2.95 -6.23 5.26
N ILE A 74 2.86 -4.92 5.07
CA ILE A 74 4.06 -4.07 5.02
C ILE A 74 4.83 -4.18 6.33
N VAL A 75 4.15 -4.06 7.47
CA VAL A 75 4.76 -4.10 8.80
C VAL A 75 5.43 -5.45 9.08
N MET A 76 4.80 -6.57 8.70
CA MET A 76 5.34 -7.92 8.86
C MET A 76 6.59 -8.14 8.00
N TYR A 77 6.55 -7.72 6.73
CA TYR A 77 7.61 -7.99 5.76
C TYR A 77 8.73 -6.93 5.77
N SER A 78 8.55 -5.81 6.48
CA SER A 78 9.59 -4.77 6.66
C SER A 78 10.50 -5.02 7.88
N VAL A 79 10.17 -5.96 8.76
CA VAL A 79 10.97 -6.30 9.96
C VAL A 79 12.11 -7.28 9.62
N ALA A 80 12.08 -7.90 8.44
CA ALA A 80 13.13 -8.80 7.98
C ALA A 80 14.33 -8.03 7.40
N HIS A 81 15.13 -7.42 8.27
CA HIS A 81 16.54 -7.08 7.99
C HIS A 81 17.38 -7.13 9.26
#